data_AF-Q03WR7-F1
#
_entry.id   AF-Q03WR7-F1
#
_cell.length_a   1.000
_cell.length_b   1.000
_cell.length_c   1.000
_cell.angle_alpha   90.00
_cell.angle_beta   90.00
_cell.angle_gamma   90.00
#
_symmetry.space_group_name_H-M   'P 1'
#
loop_
_entity.id
_entity.type
_entity.pdbx_description
1 polymer ?
#
loop_
_entity_poly.entity_id
_entity_poly.type
_entity_poly.pdbx_seq_one_letter_code
_entity_poly.pdbx_strand_id
1 'polypeptide(L)'
;MTIKEQKQRKIKLAKYIQQLDEFNWHHPAQANEMADSQYERDKTNYYTAQMALVLKNNYEMSYNNIDYILQISVKHGFDLIKKYKQDFSSLEEIQEALENGEDW
;
A
#
# COMPACT_ATOMS: atom_id res chain seq x y z
N MET A 1 10.33 -22.28 -5.52
CA MET A 1 10.75 -20.87 -5.64
C MET A 1 12.20 -20.77 -5.18
N THR A 2 13.09 -20.23 -6.00
CA THR A 2 14.54 -20.22 -5.73
C THR A 2 14.95 -18.93 -5.02
N ILE A 3 16.04 -18.99 -4.23
CA ILE A 3 16.60 -17.85 -3.47
C ILE A 3 16.87 -16.63 -4.38
N LYS A 4 17.17 -16.86 -5.67
CA LYS A 4 17.35 -15.82 -6.69
C LYS A 4 16.06 -15.03 -6.97
N GLU A 5 14.91 -15.68 -7.05
CA GLU A 5 13.62 -15.04 -7.32
C GLU A 5 13.18 -14.15 -6.15
N GLN A 6 13.41 -14.60 -4.92
CA GLN A 6 13.12 -13.82 -3.71
C GLN A 6 13.97 -12.55 -3.63
N LYS A 7 15.27 -12.64 -4.00
CA LYS A 7 16.17 -11.48 -4.00
C LYS A 7 15.80 -10.46 -5.07
N GLN A 8 15.42 -10.91 -6.27
CA GLN A 8 14.94 -10.03 -7.33
C GLN A 8 13.61 -9.34 -6.98
N ARG A 9 12.68 -10.06 -6.34
CA ARG A 9 11.42 -9.48 -5.84
C ARG A 9 11.66 -8.40 -4.78
N LYS A 10 12.57 -8.63 -3.82
CA LYS A 10 12.94 -7.62 -2.81
C LYS A 10 13.52 -6.35 -3.43
N ILE A 11 14.34 -6.48 -4.49
CA ILE A 11 14.91 -5.33 -5.20
C ILE A 11 13.82 -4.55 -5.94
N LYS A 12 12.86 -5.23 -6.59
CA LYS A 12 11.72 -4.56 -7.23
C LYS A 12 10.86 -3.82 -6.22
N LEU A 13 10.57 -4.44 -5.08
CA LEU A 13 9.77 -3.84 -4.01
C LEU A 13 10.46 -2.62 -3.39
N ALA A 14 11.77 -2.67 -3.19
CA ALA A 14 12.53 -1.53 -2.67
C ALA A 14 12.51 -0.34 -3.65
N LYS A 15 12.63 -0.59 -4.95
CA LYS A 15 12.49 0.46 -5.97
C LYS A 15 11.09 1.07 -5.99
N TYR A 16 10.07 0.24 -5.79
CA TYR A 16 8.68 0.69 -5.73
C TYR A 16 8.43 1.63 -4.55
N ILE A 17 8.94 1.29 -3.37
CA ILE A 17 8.84 2.14 -2.18
C ILE A 17 9.55 3.49 -2.41
N GLN A 18 10.73 3.50 -3.04
CA GLN A 18 11.43 4.75 -3.38
C GLN A 18 10.62 5.65 -4.32
N GLN A 19 9.92 5.07 -5.30
CA GLN A 19 9.09 5.84 -6.22
C GLN A 19 7.87 6.46 -5.53
N LEU A 20 7.28 5.77 -4.54
CA LEU A 20 6.21 6.32 -3.71
C LEU A 20 6.69 7.50 -2.84
N ASP A 21 7.89 7.39 -2.26
CA ASP A 21 8.50 8.49 -1.50
C ASP A 21 8.82 9.69 -2.39
N GLU A 22 9.34 9.47 -3.60
CA GLU A 22 9.59 10.53 -4.58
C GLU A 22 8.30 11.21 -5.04
N PHE A 23 7.23 10.45 -5.29
CA PHE A 23 5.93 11.01 -5.63
C PHE A 23 5.38 11.92 -4.52
N ASN A 24 5.43 11.47 -3.27
CA ASN A 24 5.03 12.28 -2.11
C ASN A 24 5.89 13.56 -1.97
N TRP A 25 7.17 13.49 -2.34
CA TRP A 25 8.09 14.64 -2.32
C TRP A 25 7.78 15.68 -3.41
N HIS A 26 7.30 15.25 -4.58
CA HIS A 26 7.02 16.12 -5.72
C HIS A 26 5.59 16.72 -5.71
N HIS A 27 4.70 16.26 -4.83
CA HIS A 27 3.34 16.77 -4.67
C HIS A 27 3.01 17.35 -3.28
N PRO A 28 3.80 18.30 -2.73
CA PRO A 28 3.57 18.85 -1.37
C PRO A 28 2.33 19.76 -1.26
N ALA A 29 1.70 20.14 -2.37
CA ALA A 29 0.70 21.22 -2.43
C ALA A 29 -0.73 20.84 -2.00
N GLN A 30 -1.06 19.56 -1.82
CA GLN A 30 -2.39 19.15 -1.36
C GLN A 30 -2.51 19.01 0.18
N ALA A 31 -1.40 19.15 0.90
CA ALA A 31 -1.34 18.87 2.34
C ALA A 31 -2.01 19.93 3.23
N ASN A 32 -2.30 21.15 2.73
CA ASN A 32 -2.71 22.27 3.58
C ASN A 32 -4.21 22.64 3.54
N GLU A 33 -5.04 22.04 2.69
CA GLU A 33 -6.49 22.35 2.63
C GLU A 33 -7.42 21.16 2.91
N MET A 34 -6.90 19.93 3.00
CA MET A 34 -7.71 18.70 3.05
C MET A 34 -7.61 17.92 4.37
N ALA A 35 -7.06 18.54 5.42
CA ALA A 35 -6.58 17.86 6.63
C ALA A 35 -7.65 17.16 7.52
N ASP A 36 -8.94 17.18 7.18
CA ASP A 36 -9.99 16.65 8.09
C ASP A 36 -11.17 15.90 7.44
N SER A 37 -11.17 15.65 6.13
CA SER A 37 -12.31 14.91 5.55
C SER A 37 -12.23 13.43 5.95
N GLN A 38 -13.29 12.91 6.58
CA GLN A 38 -13.45 11.47 6.88
C GLN A 38 -13.23 10.62 5.62
N TYR A 39 -13.58 11.18 4.46
CA TYR A 39 -13.39 10.61 3.14
C TYR A 39 -11.93 10.29 2.81
N GLU A 40 -10.99 11.23 2.99
CA GLU A 40 -9.56 10.97 2.72
C GLU A 40 -8.97 9.90 3.65
N ARG A 41 -9.43 9.88 4.91
CA ARG A 41 -9.03 8.84 5.87
C ARG A 41 -9.57 7.47 5.47
N ASP A 42 -10.82 7.40 5.04
CA ASP A 42 -11.42 6.16 4.56
C ASP A 42 -10.74 5.67 3.28
N LYS A 43 -10.32 6.60 2.41
CA LYS A 43 -9.56 6.33 1.19
C LYS A 43 -8.19 5.78 1.46
N THR A 44 -7.45 6.43 2.34
CA THR A 44 -6.14 5.96 2.79
C THR A 44 -6.28 4.56 3.41
N ASN A 45 -7.22 4.37 4.35
CA ASN A 45 -7.44 3.07 4.99
C ASN A 45 -7.80 1.97 3.99
N TYR A 46 -8.64 2.28 3.00
CA TYR A 46 -9.02 1.33 1.95
C TYR A 46 -7.79 0.88 1.15
N TYR A 47 -7.02 1.81 0.55
CA TYR A 47 -5.86 1.43 -0.26
C TYR A 47 -4.73 0.81 0.56
N THR A 48 -4.52 1.26 1.80
CA THR A 48 -3.60 0.58 2.73
C THR A 48 -4.04 -0.85 3.01
N ALA A 49 -5.34 -1.10 3.18
CA ALA A 49 -5.86 -2.45 3.36
C ALA A 49 -5.65 -3.32 2.11
N GLN A 50 -5.90 -2.79 0.92
CA GLN A 50 -5.70 -3.49 -0.34
C GLN A 50 -4.23 -3.88 -0.54
N MET A 51 -3.30 -2.96 -0.28
CA MET A 51 -1.87 -3.26 -0.31
C MET A 51 -1.53 -4.35 0.71
N ALA A 52 -1.99 -4.22 1.96
CA ALA A 52 -1.72 -5.20 3.01
C ALA A 52 -2.25 -6.61 2.65
N LEU A 53 -3.44 -6.70 2.04
CA LEU A 53 -4.06 -7.94 1.58
C LEU A 53 -3.29 -8.58 0.42
N VAL A 54 -2.92 -7.81 -0.61
CA VAL A 54 -2.10 -8.29 -1.72
C VAL A 54 -0.76 -8.81 -1.20
N LEU A 55 -0.08 -8.06 -0.32
CA LEU A 55 1.18 -8.49 0.28
C LEU A 55 1.02 -9.76 1.13
N LYS A 56 -0.09 -9.88 1.86
CA LYS A 56 -0.38 -11.02 2.73
C LYS A 56 -0.72 -12.30 1.96
N ASN A 57 -1.56 -12.18 0.92
CA ASN A 57 -2.17 -13.32 0.24
C ASN A 57 -1.38 -13.74 -0.99
N ASN A 58 -0.82 -12.79 -1.74
CA ASN A 58 -0.15 -13.08 -3.02
C ASN A 58 1.36 -13.23 -2.84
N TYR A 59 1.93 -12.57 -1.83
CA TYR A 59 3.36 -12.63 -1.51
C TYR A 59 3.66 -13.37 -0.19
N GLU A 60 2.64 -13.91 0.47
CA GLU A 60 2.73 -14.68 1.73
C GLU A 60 3.52 -13.96 2.85
N MET A 61 3.54 -12.63 2.84
CA MET A 61 4.31 -11.89 3.82
C MET A 61 3.72 -11.98 5.23
N SER A 62 4.59 -11.89 6.25
CA SER A 62 4.18 -11.80 7.65
C SER A 62 3.65 -10.40 7.96
N TYR A 63 2.77 -10.28 8.96
CA TYR A 63 2.25 -8.97 9.39
C TYR A 63 3.35 -7.99 9.80
N ASN A 64 4.45 -8.47 10.40
CA ASN A 64 5.60 -7.63 10.76
C ASN A 64 6.30 -7.05 9.53
N ASN A 65 6.44 -7.83 8.46
CA ASN A 65 7.03 -7.35 7.21
C ASN A 65 6.10 -6.36 6.50
N ILE A 66 4.80 -6.62 6.52
CA ILE A 66 3.78 -5.72 5.95
C ILE A 66 3.79 -4.38 6.71
N ASP A 67 3.84 -4.41 8.04
CA ASP A 67 3.99 -3.22 8.87
C ASP A 67 5.25 -2.43 8.51
N TYR A 68 6.41 -3.09 8.43
CA TYR A 68 7.66 -2.43 8.05
C TYR A 68 7.61 -1.81 6.64
N ILE A 69 6.92 -2.45 5.68
CA ILE A 69 6.81 -1.94 4.31
C ILE A 69 5.86 -0.75 4.24
N LEU A 70 4.70 -0.85 4.89
CA LEU A 70 3.65 0.17 4.82
C LEU A 70 3.81 1.26 5.88
N GLN A 71 4.73 1.09 6.83
CA GLN A 71 4.98 2.01 7.96
C GLN A 71 3.74 2.20 8.86
N ILE A 72 3.02 1.12 9.24
CA ILE A 72 1.66 1.23 9.81
C ILE A 72 1.33 0.62 11.18
N SER A 73 2.18 0.15 12.06
CA SER A 73 1.79 -0.71 13.21
C SER A 73 1.06 -2.01 12.82
N VAL A 74 1.59 -3.12 13.33
CA VAL A 74 1.03 -4.47 13.16
C VAL A 74 -0.47 -4.55 13.49
N LYS A 75 -0.92 -3.88 14.57
CA LYS A 75 -2.32 -3.91 15.00
C LYS A 75 -3.24 -3.26 13.96
N HIS A 76 -2.87 -2.08 13.47
CA HIS A 76 -3.67 -1.38 12.47
C HIS A 76 -3.72 -2.16 11.15
N GLY A 77 -2.58 -2.71 10.69
CA GLY A 77 -2.56 -3.57 9.50
C GLY A 77 -3.44 -4.82 9.64
N PHE A 78 -3.46 -5.45 10.82
CA PHE A 78 -4.36 -6.56 11.11
C PHE A 78 -5.83 -6.16 11.08
N ASP A 79 -6.19 -5.04 11.71
CA ASP A 79 -7.56 -4.52 11.75
C ASP A 79 -8.07 -4.19 10.33
N LEU A 80 -7.22 -3.59 9.49
CA LEU A 80 -7.51 -3.32 8.08
C LEU A 80 -7.75 -4.61 7.28
N ILE A 81 -6.84 -5.60 7.38
CA ILE A 81 -6.98 -6.89 6.69
C ILE A 81 -8.26 -7.62 7.08
N LYS A 82 -8.70 -7.49 8.34
CA LYS A 82 -9.96 -8.09 8.81
C LYS A 82 -11.20 -7.35 8.32
N LYS A 83 -11.11 -6.02 8.19
CA LYS A 83 -12.23 -5.14 7.83
C LYS A 83 -12.55 -5.18 6.34
N TYR A 84 -11.54 -5.28 5.48
CA TYR A 84 -11.69 -5.19 4.03
C TYR A 84 -11.52 -6.55 3.36
N LYS A 85 -12.18 -6.72 2.21
CA LYS A 85 -11.90 -7.84 1.31
C LYS A 85 -10.87 -7.40 0.28
N GLN A 86 -10.14 -8.37 -0.26
CA GLN A 86 -9.18 -8.09 -1.32
C GLN A 86 -9.94 -7.89 -2.63
N ASP A 87 -9.86 -6.69 -3.18
CA ASP A 87 -10.51 -6.29 -4.41
C ASP A 87 -9.50 -6.23 -5.58
N PHE A 88 -8.21 -6.04 -5.26
CA PHE A 88 -7.12 -6.00 -6.25
C PHE A 88 -6.29 -7.29 -6.27
N SER A 89 -5.82 -7.67 -7.46
CA SER A 89 -5.01 -8.87 -7.68
C SER A 89 -3.51 -8.60 -7.62
N SER A 90 -3.08 -7.34 -7.71
CA SER A 90 -1.66 -6.97 -7.72
C SER A 90 -1.42 -5.58 -7.13
N LEU A 91 -0.15 -5.26 -6.82
CA LEU A 91 0.22 -3.90 -6.39
C LEU A 91 0.13 -2.91 -7.55
N GLU A 92 0.40 -3.39 -8.76
CA GLU A 92 0.35 -2.63 -9.99
C GLU A 92 -1.08 -2.14 -10.28
N GLU A 93 -2.11 -3.00 -10.10
CA GLU A 93 -3.51 -2.58 -10.24
C GLU A 93 -3.91 -1.52 -9.20
N ILE A 94 -3.37 -1.59 -7.98
CA ILE A 94 -3.60 -0.58 -6.94
C ILE A 94 -2.98 0.76 -7.36
N GLN A 95 -1.75 0.73 -7.89
CA GLN A 95 -1.07 1.91 -8.40
C GLN A 95 -1.87 2.55 -9.54
N GLU A 96 -2.33 1.74 -10.49
CA GLU A 96 -3.10 2.20 -11.64
C GLU A 96 -4.42 2.86 -11.19
N ALA A 97 -5.10 2.30 -10.18
CA ALA A 97 -6.31 2.90 -9.61
C ALA A 97 -6.04 4.23 -8.86
N LEU A 98 -4.89 4.36 -8.21
CA LEU A 98 -4.47 5.61 -7.56
C LEU A 98 -4.09 6.69 -8.58
N GLU A 99 -3.39 6.32 -9.66
CA GLU A 99 -2.94 7.23 -10.72
C GLU A 99 -4.08 7.68 -11.63
N ASN A 100 -5.00 6.78 -11.96
CA ASN A 100 -6.18 7.11 -12.76
C ASN A 100 -7.25 7.86 -11.98
N GLY A 101 -7.07 8.02 -10.67
CA GLY A 101 -7.97 8.76 -9.80
C GLY A 101 -9.41 8.34 -10.01
N GLU A 102 -9.72 7.04 -9.87
CA GLU A 102 -11.13 6.65 -9.86
C GLU A 102 -11.86 7.49 -8.80
N ASP A 103 -12.70 8.40 -9.28
CA ASP A 103 -13.64 9.19 -8.50
C ASP A 103 -14.61 8.21 -7.82
N TRP A 104 -14.36 7.93 -6.55
CA TRP A 104 -15.28 7.19 -5.69
C TRP A 104 -15.77 8.07 -4.56
#